data_AF-A0A962H6I2-F1
#
_entry.id   AF-A0A962H6I2-F1
#
_cell.length_a   1.000
_cell.length_b   1.000
_cell.length_c   1.000
_cell.angle_alpha   90.00
_cell.angle_beta   90.00
_cell.angle_gamma   90.00
#
_symmetry.space_group_name_H-M   'P 1'
#
loop_
_entity.id
_entity.type
_entity.pdbx_description
1 polymer ?
#
loop_
_entity_poly.entity_id
_entity_poly.type
_entity_poly.pdbx_seq_one_letter_code
_entity_poly.pdbx_strand_id
1 'polypeptide(L)'
;ISMTLGFTSDFEQRPMSSPTVFNFYEPDFQAPGPIQTAGLFSPEFQILTETSVTRMNNTIRSRAVDYYIGSNNPPATRPLVNLDPLADLILTPNASTYGQLVDELSMRLMAGQMSSAMRATLVTMLTSQSAPSTQANRIDRVRQLLRVILFSPEFAVQK
;
A
#
# COMPACT_ATOMS: atom_id res chain seq x y z
N ILE A 1 10.57 1.80 27.00
CA ILE A 1 10.31 1.13 25.71
C ILE A 1 9.74 2.18 24.78
N SER A 2 10.58 2.81 23.95
CA SER A 2 10.09 3.71 22.90
C SER A 2 9.44 2.83 21.85
N MET A 3 8.11 2.80 21.83
CA MET A 3 7.36 2.13 20.79
C MET A 3 7.42 3.01 19.54
N THR A 4 8.61 3.07 18.94
CA THR A 4 8.87 3.71 17.66
C THR A 4 8.23 2.82 16.60
N LEU A 5 6.90 2.88 16.49
CA LEU A 5 6.21 2.55 15.26
C LEU A 5 6.91 3.40 14.20
N GLY A 6 7.77 2.80 13.37
CA GLY A 6 8.76 3.51 12.54
C GLY A 6 8.19 4.36 11.40
N PHE A 7 7.18 5.17 11.69
CA PHE A 7 6.60 6.23 10.89
C PHE A 7 7.35 7.56 11.08
N THR A 8 8.48 7.57 11.78
CA THR A 8 8.97 8.76 12.49
C THR A 8 9.65 9.84 11.63
N SER A 9 9.73 9.66 10.32
CA SER A 9 10.28 10.67 9.40
C SER A 9 9.76 10.56 7.97
N ASP A 10 9.15 9.43 7.60
CA ASP A 10 8.87 9.16 6.19
C ASP A 10 7.56 9.80 5.71
N PHE A 11 6.71 10.21 6.65
CA PHE A 11 5.39 10.78 6.41
C PHE A 11 5.33 12.29 6.69
N GLU A 12 6.45 12.89 7.12
CA GLU A 12 6.55 14.29 7.59
C GLU A 12 5.60 14.67 8.74
N GLN A 13 4.86 13.69 9.27
CA GLN A 13 3.98 13.80 10.41
C GLN A 13 4.41 12.76 11.44
N ARG A 14 4.78 13.21 12.64
CA ARG A 14 5.15 12.33 13.76
C ARG A 14 4.56 12.85 15.06
N PRO A 15 4.00 11.97 15.92
CA PRO A 15 3.54 12.36 17.25
C PRO A 15 4.60 13.17 17.99
N MET A 16 4.17 14.27 18.63
CA MET A 16 5.05 15.19 19.41
C MET A 16 6.17 15.87 18.59
N SER A 17 6.06 15.95 17.27
CA SER A 17 7.06 16.63 16.42
C SER A 17 6.43 17.67 15.49
N SER A 18 5.28 18.21 15.88
CA SER A 18 4.73 19.38 15.20
C SER A 18 5.63 20.59 15.50
N PRO A 19 6.05 21.37 14.47
CA PRO A 19 6.87 22.55 14.66
C PRO A 19 6.12 23.68 15.37
N THR A 20 4.78 23.63 15.41
CA THR A 20 3.94 24.62 16.09
C THR A 20 2.93 23.93 17.01
N VAL A 21 2.25 24.69 17.87
CA VAL A 21 1.13 24.16 18.68
C VAL A 21 -0.13 23.88 17.85
N PHE A 22 -0.16 24.30 16.58
CA PHE A 22 -1.35 24.27 15.74
C PHE A 22 -1.36 23.11 14.75
N ASN A 23 -0.31 22.91 13.94
CA ASN A 23 -0.18 21.74 13.05
C ASN A 23 1.22 21.64 12.40
N PHE A 24 1.43 20.61 11.57
CA PHE A 24 2.63 20.41 10.73
C PHE A 24 2.74 21.35 9.53
N TYR A 25 1.66 22.07 9.21
CA TYR A 25 1.54 22.96 8.06
C TYR A 25 0.65 24.16 8.39
N GLU A 26 0.73 25.21 7.59
CA GLU A 26 -0.01 26.46 7.74
C GLU A 26 -1.43 26.32 7.17
N PRO A 27 -2.48 26.73 7.92
CA PRO A 27 -3.86 26.63 7.46
C PRO A 27 -4.16 27.35 6.14
N ASP A 28 -3.40 28.39 5.84
CA ASP A 28 -3.63 29.27 4.69
C ASP A 28 -2.74 28.92 3.49
N PHE A 29 -1.94 27.85 3.59
CA PHE A 29 -1.01 27.48 2.52
C PHE A 29 -1.76 27.07 1.25
N GLN A 30 -1.31 27.65 0.14
CA GLN A 30 -1.81 27.36 -1.20
C GLN A 30 -0.65 26.86 -2.05
N ALA A 31 -0.76 25.62 -2.53
CA ALA A 31 0.25 25.06 -3.42
C ALA A 31 0.28 25.88 -4.72
N PRO A 32 1.47 26.34 -5.17
CA PRO A 32 1.59 27.14 -6.38
C PRO A 32 1.12 26.34 -7.61
N GLY A 33 0.42 27.00 -8.52
CA GLY A 33 -0.16 26.39 -9.72
C GLY A 33 -1.69 26.38 -9.72
N PRO A 34 -2.35 25.33 -10.25
CA PRO A 34 -3.81 25.31 -10.43
C PRO A 34 -4.61 25.51 -9.13
N ILE A 35 -4.07 25.09 -7.98
CA ILE A 35 -4.71 25.22 -6.66
C ILE A 35 -4.77 26.69 -6.23
N GLN A 36 -3.64 27.39 -6.29
CA GLN A 36 -3.57 28.83 -6.00
C GLN A 36 -4.39 29.65 -7.00
N THR A 37 -4.35 29.31 -8.30
CA THR A 37 -5.16 30.00 -9.34
C THR A 37 -6.67 29.81 -9.12
N ALA A 38 -7.08 28.68 -8.54
CA ALA A 38 -8.47 28.41 -8.17
C ALA A 38 -8.87 29.02 -6.81
N GLY A 39 -7.95 29.70 -6.11
CA GLY A 39 -8.20 30.24 -4.76
C GLY A 39 -8.47 29.17 -3.70
N LEU A 40 -7.99 27.94 -3.93
CA LEU A 40 -8.19 26.81 -3.04
C LEU A 40 -7.02 26.68 -2.05
N PHE A 41 -7.34 26.32 -0.81
CA PHE A 41 -6.34 26.02 0.21
C PHE A 41 -5.91 24.56 0.08
N SER A 42 -4.61 24.31 0.16
CA SER A 42 -4.06 22.95 0.23
C SER A 42 -2.98 22.85 1.31
N PRO A 43 -3.35 22.99 2.60
CA PRO A 43 -2.40 23.02 3.71
C PRO A 43 -1.49 21.80 3.76
N GLU A 44 -2.04 20.61 3.50
CA GLU A 44 -1.30 19.34 3.50
C GLU A 44 -0.21 19.27 2.43
N PHE A 45 -0.33 20.05 1.35
CA PHE A 45 0.66 20.04 0.26
C PHE A 45 1.96 20.75 0.64
N GLN A 46 2.00 21.45 1.78
CA GLN A 46 3.23 22.04 2.29
C GLN A 46 4.27 20.99 2.70
N ILE A 47 3.81 19.84 3.18
CA ILE A 47 4.66 18.70 3.61
C ILE A 47 4.65 17.55 2.58
N LEU A 48 3.71 17.53 1.65
CA LEU A 48 3.66 16.53 0.57
C LEU A 48 4.55 16.91 -0.61
N THR A 49 5.86 16.83 -0.42
CA THR A 49 6.86 16.97 -1.49
C THR A 49 7.03 15.67 -2.29
N GLU A 50 7.58 15.72 -3.51
CA GLU A 50 7.90 14.52 -4.31
C GLU A 50 8.76 13.51 -3.55
N THR A 51 9.68 14.03 -2.72
CA THR A 51 10.55 13.20 -1.88
C THR A 51 9.76 12.52 -0.77
N SER A 52 8.86 13.24 -0.09
CA SER A 52 8.01 12.68 0.97
C SER A 52 7.10 11.57 0.43
N VAL A 53 6.48 11.76 -0.73
CA VAL A 53 5.60 10.77 -1.38
C VAL A 53 6.38 9.51 -1.75
N THR A 54 7.60 9.67 -2.27
CA THR A 54 8.48 8.55 -2.60
C THR A 54 8.91 7.78 -1.35
N ARG A 55 9.25 8.48 -0.27
CA ARG A 55 9.60 7.86 1.03
C ARG A 55 8.42 7.12 1.61
N MET A 56 7.25 7.73 1.63
CA MET A 56 6.00 7.10 2.07
C MET A 56 5.71 5.83 1.28
N ASN A 57 5.84 5.84 -0.05
CA ASN A 57 5.68 4.64 -0.87
C ASN A 57 6.66 3.52 -0.48
N ASN A 58 7.94 3.86 -0.35
CA ASN A 58 8.98 2.90 0.02
C ASN A 58 8.75 2.32 1.43
N THR A 59 8.31 3.15 2.38
CA THR A 59 8.04 2.72 3.75
C THR A 59 6.81 1.82 3.82
N ILE A 60 5.73 2.14 3.11
CA ILE A 60 4.55 1.26 3.00
C ILE A 60 4.94 -0.06 2.34
N ARG A 61 5.69 -0.05 1.23
CA ARG A 61 6.16 -1.26 0.56
C ARG A 61 7.02 -2.12 1.49
N SER A 62 8.02 -1.53 2.12
CA SER A 62 8.92 -2.25 3.04
C SER A 62 8.12 -2.91 4.16
N ARG A 63 7.17 -2.18 4.77
CA ARG A 63 6.42 -2.64 5.94
C ARG A 63 5.31 -3.63 5.61
N ALA A 64 4.58 -3.44 4.53
CA ALA A 64 3.37 -4.20 4.22
C ALA A 64 3.61 -5.34 3.21
N VAL A 65 4.64 -5.24 2.36
CA VAL A 65 4.85 -6.16 1.23
C VAL A 65 6.16 -6.95 1.36
N ASP A 66 7.23 -6.35 1.85
CA ASP A 66 8.55 -6.98 1.86
C ASP A 66 8.79 -7.87 3.10
N TYR A 67 8.14 -7.58 4.23
CA TYR A 67 8.24 -8.39 5.45
C TYR A 67 7.00 -9.28 5.64
N TYR A 68 7.21 -10.59 5.50
CA TYR A 68 6.21 -11.63 5.69
C TYR A 68 6.86 -12.86 6.37
N ILE A 69 6.05 -13.81 6.83
CA ILE A 69 6.56 -15.07 7.42
C ILE A 69 7.33 -15.84 6.34
N GLY A 70 8.62 -16.10 6.56
CA GLY A 70 9.50 -16.74 5.57
C GLY A 70 10.29 -15.78 4.69
N SER A 71 10.13 -14.45 4.86
CA SER A 71 10.98 -13.45 4.22
C SER A 71 12.44 -13.52 4.71
N ASN A 72 13.38 -13.05 3.88
CA ASN A 72 14.79 -13.00 4.24
C ASN A 72 15.01 -11.93 5.33
N ASN A 73 15.41 -12.38 6.53
CA ASN A 73 15.68 -11.54 7.70
C ASN A 73 14.46 -10.71 8.17
N PRO A 74 13.41 -11.37 8.69
CA PRO A 74 12.22 -10.66 9.14
C PRO A 74 12.50 -9.89 10.44
N PRO A 75 12.00 -8.66 10.59
CA PRO A 75 12.16 -7.88 11.81
C PRO A 75 11.41 -8.52 12.98
N ALA A 76 12.11 -8.83 14.08
CA ALA A 76 11.52 -9.37 15.30
C ALA A 76 10.63 -8.38 16.09
N THR A 77 10.60 -7.12 15.66
CA THR A 77 9.96 -6.00 16.38
C THR A 77 8.54 -5.69 15.90
N ARG A 78 7.97 -6.48 14.98
CA ARG A 78 6.64 -6.23 14.42
C ARG A 78 5.95 -7.52 13.97
N PRO A 79 4.61 -7.57 13.95
CA PRO A 79 3.88 -8.71 13.41
C PRO A 79 4.13 -8.86 11.91
N LEU A 80 4.18 -10.12 11.45
CA LEU A 80 4.37 -10.49 10.05
C LEU A 80 3.11 -11.17 9.53
N VAL A 81 2.78 -10.92 8.27
CA VAL A 81 1.64 -11.57 7.61
C VAL A 81 2.09 -12.93 7.07
N ASN A 82 1.27 -13.96 7.28
CA ASN A 82 1.45 -15.24 6.61
C ASN A 82 0.84 -15.18 5.19
N LEU A 83 1.66 -15.33 4.16
CA LEU A 83 1.22 -15.32 2.76
C LEU A 83 1.02 -16.72 2.18
N ASP A 84 1.44 -17.78 2.88
CA ASP A 84 1.32 -19.16 2.40
C ASP A 84 -0.12 -19.55 2.05
N PRO A 85 -1.16 -19.24 2.85
CA PRO A 85 -2.54 -19.59 2.49
C PRO A 85 -3.03 -18.93 1.20
N LEU A 86 -2.52 -17.73 0.89
CA LEU A 86 -2.86 -17.01 -0.35
C LEU A 86 -2.05 -17.55 -1.54
N ALA A 87 -0.80 -17.97 -1.30
CA ALA A 87 0.03 -18.63 -2.30
C ALA A 87 -0.50 -20.03 -2.64
N ASP A 88 -1.12 -20.73 -1.69
CA ASP A 88 -1.72 -22.05 -1.91
C ASP A 88 -2.94 -21.99 -2.83
N LEU A 89 -3.71 -20.90 -2.81
CA LEU A 89 -4.82 -20.68 -3.76
C LEU A 89 -4.37 -20.69 -5.23
N ILE A 90 -3.11 -20.32 -5.50
CA ILE A 90 -2.53 -20.28 -6.84
C ILE A 90 -1.60 -21.47 -7.14
N LEU A 91 -1.76 -22.59 -6.41
CA LEU A 91 -1.08 -23.86 -6.70
C LEU A 91 -1.30 -24.33 -8.14
N THR A 92 -2.53 -24.14 -8.64
CA THR A 92 -2.87 -24.36 -10.05
C THR A 92 -3.09 -23.01 -10.71
N PRO A 93 -2.09 -22.43 -11.41
CA PRO A 93 -2.19 -21.09 -11.96
C PRO A 93 -3.14 -21.07 -13.16
N ASN A 94 -4.35 -20.55 -12.96
CA ASN A 94 -5.36 -20.37 -13.99
C ASN A 94 -6.20 -19.12 -13.71
N ALA A 95 -7.00 -18.68 -14.68
CA ALA A 95 -7.80 -17.46 -14.54
C ALA A 95 -8.81 -17.52 -13.36
N SER A 96 -9.30 -18.72 -13.02
CA SER A 96 -10.25 -18.91 -11.92
C SER A 96 -9.56 -18.73 -10.55
N THR A 97 -8.40 -19.35 -10.35
CA THR A 97 -7.64 -19.25 -9.10
C THR A 97 -7.12 -17.83 -8.87
N TYR A 98 -6.73 -17.13 -9.94
CA TYR A 98 -6.42 -15.69 -9.86
C TYR A 98 -7.64 -14.84 -9.49
N GLY A 99 -8.82 -15.15 -10.04
CA GLY A 99 -10.07 -14.49 -9.65
C GLY A 99 -10.37 -14.67 -8.17
N GLN A 100 -10.29 -15.89 -7.65
CA GLN A 100 -10.49 -16.20 -6.24
C GLN A 100 -9.51 -15.46 -5.32
N LEU A 101 -8.24 -15.38 -5.71
CA LEU A 101 -7.24 -14.62 -4.95
C LEU A 101 -7.58 -13.13 -4.87
N VAL A 102 -8.02 -12.53 -5.99
CA VAL A 102 -8.43 -11.12 -6.03
C VAL A 102 -9.67 -10.89 -5.18
N ASP A 103 -10.63 -11.82 -5.20
CA ASP A 103 -11.85 -11.75 -4.41
C ASP A 103 -11.56 -11.88 -2.90
N GLU A 104 -10.65 -12.77 -2.49
CA GLU A 104 -10.18 -12.89 -1.10
C GLU A 104 -9.50 -11.61 -0.60
N LEU A 105 -8.65 -10.99 -1.42
CA LEU A 105 -8.01 -9.73 -1.06
C LEU A 105 -9.00 -8.57 -1.05
N SER A 106 -9.99 -8.55 -1.94
CA SER A 106 -11.11 -7.60 -1.91
C SER A 106 -11.86 -7.69 -0.57
N MET A 107 -12.19 -8.90 -0.13
CA MET A 107 -12.88 -9.13 1.14
C MET A 107 -12.05 -8.65 2.34
N ARG A 108 -10.75 -8.96 2.37
CA ARG A 108 -9.88 -8.63 3.52
C ARG A 108 -9.45 -7.17 3.59
N LEU A 109 -9.26 -6.52 2.45
CA LEU A 109 -8.68 -5.16 2.39
C LEU A 109 -9.71 -4.07 2.07
N MET A 110 -10.77 -4.41 1.33
CA MET A 110 -11.75 -3.44 0.83
C MET A 110 -13.20 -3.82 1.18
N ALA A 111 -13.40 -4.72 2.14
CA ALA A 111 -14.71 -5.21 2.57
C ALA A 111 -15.59 -5.72 1.40
N GLY A 112 -14.98 -6.24 0.34
CA GLY A 112 -15.68 -6.74 -0.84
C GLY A 112 -16.13 -5.66 -1.84
N GLN A 113 -15.79 -4.38 -1.62
CA GLN A 113 -16.25 -3.26 -2.46
C GLN A 113 -15.34 -2.93 -3.65
N MET A 114 -14.44 -3.84 -4.04
CA MET A 114 -13.58 -3.64 -5.22
C MET A 114 -14.42 -3.45 -6.49
N SER A 115 -14.11 -2.44 -7.30
CA SER A 115 -14.80 -2.25 -8.57
C SER A 115 -14.54 -3.40 -9.55
N SER A 116 -15.50 -3.68 -10.43
CA SER A 116 -15.34 -4.68 -11.49
C SER A 116 -14.21 -4.32 -12.46
N ALA A 117 -13.97 -3.03 -12.69
CA ALA A 117 -12.87 -2.52 -13.49
C ALA A 117 -11.52 -2.84 -12.86
N MET A 118 -11.33 -2.52 -11.56
CA MET A 118 -10.10 -2.83 -10.84
C MET A 118 -9.85 -4.35 -10.82
N ARG A 119 -10.88 -5.15 -10.52
CA ARG A 119 -10.79 -6.61 -10.55
C ARG A 119 -10.31 -7.12 -11.91
N ALA A 120 -10.88 -6.64 -13.01
CA ALA A 120 -10.49 -7.03 -14.36
C ALA A 120 -9.03 -6.66 -14.68
N THR A 121 -8.58 -5.47 -14.28
CA THR A 121 -7.19 -5.04 -14.45
C THR A 121 -6.22 -5.94 -13.66
N LEU A 122 -6.56 -6.28 -12.41
CA LEU A 122 -5.72 -7.14 -11.57
C LEU A 122 -5.63 -8.57 -12.14
N VAL A 123 -6.74 -9.16 -12.56
CA VAL A 123 -6.74 -10.48 -13.20
C VAL A 123 -5.94 -10.45 -14.49
N THR A 124 -6.10 -9.40 -15.30
CA THR A 124 -5.34 -9.23 -16.56
C THR A 124 -3.83 -9.18 -16.30
N MET A 125 -3.40 -8.42 -15.28
CA MET A 125 -2.00 -8.35 -14.83
C MET A 125 -1.46 -9.71 -14.39
N LEU A 126 -2.29 -10.52 -13.72
CA LEU A 126 -1.92 -11.87 -13.30
C LEU A 126 -1.88 -12.85 -14.47
N THR A 127 -2.69 -12.66 -15.52
CA THR A 127 -2.66 -13.54 -16.70
C THR A 127 -1.57 -13.18 -17.71
N SER A 128 -1.10 -11.93 -17.73
CA SER A 128 -0.08 -11.46 -18.68
C SER A 128 1.35 -11.89 -18.32
N GLN A 129 1.57 -12.31 -17.07
CA GLN A 129 2.85 -12.81 -16.60
C GLN A 129 2.90 -14.33 -16.67
N SER A 130 4.12 -14.89 -16.82
CA SER A 130 4.33 -16.35 -16.77
C SER A 130 3.77 -16.97 -15.49
N ALA A 131 3.27 -18.19 -15.63
CA ALA A 131 2.70 -18.95 -14.53
C ALA A 131 3.79 -19.27 -13.48
N PRO A 132 3.55 -19.02 -12.18
CA PRO A 132 4.52 -19.30 -11.13
C PRO A 132 4.70 -20.81 -10.96
N SER A 133 5.95 -21.29 -11.07
CA SER A 133 6.29 -22.71 -10.93
C SER A 133 6.77 -23.10 -9.51
N THR A 134 7.30 -22.14 -8.73
CA THR A 134 7.84 -22.36 -7.38
C THR A 134 7.00 -21.66 -6.33
N GLN A 135 7.10 -22.09 -5.05
CA GLN A 135 6.44 -21.41 -3.92
C GLN A 135 6.88 -19.95 -3.81
N ALA A 136 8.17 -19.67 -3.98
CA ALA A 136 8.70 -18.31 -3.96
C ALA A 136 8.04 -17.42 -5.03
N ASN A 137 7.88 -17.93 -6.26
CA ASN A 137 7.24 -17.17 -7.35
C ASN A 137 5.74 -16.94 -7.08
N ARG A 138 5.06 -17.88 -6.41
CA ARG A 138 3.66 -17.71 -5.98
C ARG A 138 3.54 -16.62 -4.92
N ILE A 139 4.40 -16.63 -3.90
CA ILE A 139 4.45 -15.58 -2.88
C ILE A 139 4.73 -14.21 -3.52
N ASP A 140 5.67 -14.12 -4.45
CA ASP A 140 5.97 -12.88 -5.16
C ASP A 140 4.77 -12.34 -5.96
N ARG A 141 3.93 -13.24 -6.50
CA ARG A 141 2.68 -12.86 -7.19
C ARG A 141 1.68 -12.24 -6.22
N VAL A 142 1.49 -12.85 -5.03
CA VAL A 142 0.63 -12.31 -3.97
C VAL A 142 1.16 -10.96 -3.49
N ARG A 143 2.48 -10.81 -3.33
CA ARG A 143 3.13 -9.54 -2.93
C ARG A 143 2.90 -8.43 -3.96
N GLN A 144 3.02 -8.72 -5.24
CA GLN A 144 2.73 -7.75 -6.30
C GLN A 144 1.27 -7.30 -6.26
N LEU A 145 0.34 -8.23 -6.08
CA LEU A 145 -1.09 -7.94 -6.00
C LEU A 145 -1.41 -7.06 -4.78
N LEU A 146 -0.90 -7.44 -3.61
CA LEU A 146 -1.02 -6.65 -2.38
C LEU A 146 -0.47 -5.23 -2.57
N ARG A 147 0.69 -5.10 -3.21
CA ARG A 147 1.30 -3.80 -3.51
C ARG A 147 0.39 -2.93 -4.36
N VAL A 148 -0.18 -3.47 -5.43
CA VAL A 148 -1.05 -2.70 -6.34
C VAL A 148 -2.33 -2.28 -5.64
N ILE A 149 -2.93 -3.16 -4.83
CA ILE A 149 -4.14 -2.83 -4.05
C ILE A 149 -3.84 -1.71 -3.04
N LEU A 150 -2.76 -1.81 -2.26
CA LEU A 150 -2.41 -0.80 -1.25
C LEU A 150 -2.14 0.59 -1.83
N PHE A 151 -1.69 0.67 -3.09
CA PHE A 151 -1.45 1.95 -3.78
C PHE A 151 -2.59 2.34 -4.73
N SER A 152 -3.70 1.59 -4.77
CA SER A 152 -4.82 1.96 -5.61
C SER A 152 -5.63 3.10 -4.95
N PRO A 153 -6.21 4.02 -5.76
CA PRO A 153 -7.11 5.05 -5.24
C PRO A 153 -8.33 4.47 -4.52
N GLU A 154 -8.82 3.30 -4.97
CA GLU A 154 -9.97 2.62 -4.36
C GLU A 154 -9.69 2.11 -2.94
N PHE A 155 -8.42 1.82 -2.61
CA PHE A 155 -8.03 1.49 -1.24
C PHE A 155 -7.79 2.76 -0.39
N ALA A 156 -7.22 3.80 -1.00
CA ALA A 156 -6.94 5.06 -0.31
C ALA A 156 -8.22 5.79 0.12
N VAL A 157 -9.29 5.67 -0.67
CA VAL A 157 -10.61 6.21 -0.33
C VAL A 157 -11.43 5.13 0.36
N GLN A 158 -11.49 5.18 1.70
CA GLN A 158 -12.41 4.36 2.46
C GLN A 158 -13.84 4.89 2.23
N LYS A 159 -14.70 4.07 1.62
CA LYS A 159 -16.12 4.40 1.39
C LYS A 159 -17.00 3.96 2.54
#